data_AF-A0A382E1P1-F1
#
_entry.id   AF-A0A382E1P1-F1
#
_cell.length_a   1.000
_cell.length_b   1.000
_cell.length_c   1.000
_cell.angle_alpha   90.00
_cell.angle_beta   90.00
_cell.angle_gamma   90.00
#
_symmetry.space_group_name_H-M   'P 1'
#
loop_
_entity.id
_entity.type
_entity.pdbx_description
1 polymer ?
#
loop_
_entity_poly.entity_id
_entity_poly.type
_entity_poly.pdbx_seq_one_letter_code
_entity_poly.pdbx_strand_id
1 'polypeptide(L)'
;MIGLEEIKAAVPQLDGKIDLPGLADPVEVYRDRYGIPHIRAGSEGDAFFAQGFVTAQDRLWHMEYDRLRGVGRWAEVVGPSALDQDKMMRKFRLEASARADYQAVGERTKRMMDRYAEGVNAFIETCSVLPVEYQLAGISPEPWQPWDGLVIYKVR
;
A
#
# COMPACT_ATOMS: atom_id res chain seq x y z
N MET A 1 -26.26 -2.23 -5.98
CA MET A 1 -25.47 -3.20 -6.77
C MET A 1 -24.53 -2.37 -7.60
N ILE A 2 -23.21 -2.59 -7.49
CA ILE A 2 -22.24 -1.80 -8.25
C ILE A 2 -22.34 -2.18 -9.73
N GLY A 3 -22.45 -1.19 -10.61
CA GLY A 3 -22.48 -1.36 -12.06
C GLY A 3 -21.10 -1.42 -12.70
N LEU A 4 -21.01 -1.92 -13.94
CA LEU A 4 -19.75 -1.98 -14.68
C LEU A 4 -19.07 -0.62 -14.85
N GLU A 5 -19.85 0.44 -15.02
CA GLU A 5 -19.33 1.80 -15.20
C GLU A 5 -18.71 2.36 -13.91
N GLU A 6 -19.26 2.01 -12.75
CA GLU A 6 -18.67 2.38 -11.45
C GLU A 6 -17.35 1.64 -11.22
N ILE A 7 -17.26 0.36 -11.63
CA ILE A 7 -16.01 -0.42 -11.56
C ILE A 7 -14.93 0.21 -12.45
N LYS A 8 -15.27 0.59 -13.69
CA LYS A 8 -14.32 1.25 -14.59
C LYS A 8 -13.88 2.61 -14.07
N ALA A 9 -14.79 3.37 -13.47
CA ALA A 9 -14.49 4.68 -12.90
C ALA A 9 -13.57 4.57 -11.65
N ALA A 10 -13.55 3.43 -10.96
CA ALA A 10 -12.69 3.18 -9.81
C ALA A 10 -11.25 2.75 -10.18
N VAL A 11 -10.90 2.69 -11.47
CA VAL A 11 -9.54 2.38 -11.93
C VAL A 11 -8.69 3.66 -11.89
N PRO A 12 -7.51 3.66 -11.23
CA PRO A 12 -6.67 4.85 -11.18
C PRO A 12 -6.04 5.16 -12.53
N GLN A 13 -5.51 6.37 -12.68
CA GLN A 13 -4.74 6.76 -13.86
C GLN A 13 -3.46 5.91 -13.96
N LEU A 14 -3.34 5.11 -15.01
CA LEU A 14 -2.17 4.23 -15.25
C LEU A 14 -1.21 4.76 -16.32
N ASP A 15 -1.68 5.69 -17.15
CA ASP A 15 -0.95 6.22 -18.31
C ASP A 15 -0.76 7.74 -18.22
N GLY A 16 0.16 8.26 -19.03
CA GLY A 16 0.45 9.68 -19.12
C GLY A 16 1.58 10.10 -18.18
N LYS A 17 1.56 11.36 -17.76
CA LYS A 17 2.56 11.93 -16.85
C LYS A 17 1.86 12.34 -15.56
N ILE A 18 2.49 12.00 -14.44
CA ILE A 18 2.05 12.36 -13.09
C ILE A 18 3.20 13.08 -12.41
N ASP A 19 2.97 14.31 -11.99
CA ASP A 19 3.95 15.06 -11.21
C ASP A 19 3.79 14.69 -9.74
N LEU A 20 4.80 14.00 -9.19
CA LEU A 20 4.79 13.52 -7.81
C LEU A 20 5.83 14.27 -6.98
N PRO A 21 5.43 14.90 -5.86
CA PRO A 21 6.40 15.42 -4.92
C PRO A 21 7.19 14.26 -4.31
N GLY A 22 8.52 14.43 -4.19
CA GLY A 22 9.38 13.48 -3.51
C GLY A 22 10.23 12.59 -4.43
N LEU A 23 10.01 12.57 -5.74
CA LEU A 23 10.97 12.01 -6.70
C LEU A 23 12.14 12.98 -6.91
N ALA A 24 13.37 12.46 -6.95
CA ALA A 24 14.55 13.25 -7.27
C ALA A 24 14.75 13.39 -8.78
N ASP A 25 14.57 12.28 -9.51
CA ASP A 25 14.67 12.21 -10.97
C ASP A 25 13.40 11.59 -11.60
N PRO A 26 13.16 11.81 -12.91
CA PRO A 26 12.07 11.15 -13.62
C PRO A 26 12.17 9.62 -13.54
N VAL A 27 11.01 8.97 -13.35
CA VAL A 27 10.86 7.51 -13.37
C VAL A 27 9.94 7.11 -14.51
N GLU A 28 10.35 6.10 -15.28
CA GLU A 28 9.54 5.52 -16.35
C GLU A 28 8.85 4.25 -15.83
N VAL A 29 7.52 4.19 -15.98
CA VAL A 29 6.72 3.00 -15.68
C VAL A 29 6.08 2.52 -16.99
N TYR A 30 6.42 1.29 -17.37
CA TYR A 30 5.81 0.61 -18.51
C TYR A 30 4.99 -0.57 -18.01
N ARG A 31 3.73 -0.70 -18.43
CA ARG A 31 2.92 -1.88 -18.17
C ARG A 31 2.86 -2.75 -19.42
N ASP A 32 3.16 -4.03 -19.27
CA ASP A 32 3.12 -4.97 -20.38
C ASP A 32 1.68 -5.36 -20.78
N ARG A 33 1.53 -6.27 -21.74
CA ARG A 33 0.21 -6.75 -22.20
C ARG A 33 -0.65 -7.43 -21.13
N TYR A 34 -0.05 -7.82 -20.01
CA TYR A 34 -0.72 -8.43 -18.87
C TYR A 34 -0.93 -7.43 -17.71
N GLY A 35 -0.55 -6.17 -17.92
CA GLY A 35 -0.61 -5.13 -16.89
C GLY A 35 0.53 -5.21 -15.86
N ILE A 36 1.58 -6.00 -16.11
CA ILE A 36 2.72 -6.12 -15.18
C ILE A 36 3.56 -4.84 -15.28
N PRO A 37 3.79 -4.11 -14.16
CA PRO A 37 4.58 -2.89 -14.19
C PRO A 37 6.09 -3.19 -14.21
N HIS A 38 6.79 -2.50 -15.12
CA HIS A 38 8.24 -2.43 -15.22
C HIS A 38 8.68 -1.00 -14.89
N ILE A 39 9.50 -0.85 -13.85
CA ILE A 39 9.92 0.45 -13.33
C ILE A 39 11.40 0.67 -13.68
N ARG A 40 11.71 1.83 -14.30
CA ARG A 40 13.08 2.28 -14.58
C ARG A 40 13.30 3.63 -13.90
N ALA A 41 14.26 3.68 -12.97
CA ALA A 41 14.61 4.87 -12.22
C ALA A 41 16.12 5.11 -12.24
N GLY A 42 16.55 6.37 -12.09
CA GLY A 42 17.97 6.76 -12.02
C GLY A 42 18.65 6.45 -10.69
N SER A 43 17.87 6.25 -9.62
CA SER A 43 18.35 6.01 -8.27
C SER A 43 17.60 4.89 -7.56
N GLU A 44 18.23 4.26 -6.58
CA GLU A 44 17.59 3.25 -5.72
C GLU A 44 16.40 3.84 -4.95
N GLY A 45 16.55 5.08 -4.46
CA GLY A 45 15.49 5.75 -3.69
C GLY A 45 14.25 6.06 -4.53
N ASP A 46 14.41 6.47 -5.78
CA ASP A 46 13.30 6.69 -6.70
C ASP A 46 12.68 5.38 -7.19
N ALA A 47 13.49 4.32 -7.32
CA ALA A 47 12.97 2.99 -7.63
C ALA A 47 12.01 2.48 -6.54
N PHE A 48 12.39 2.59 -5.26
CA PHE A 48 11.51 2.17 -4.15
C PHE A 48 10.28 3.07 -3.99
N PHE A 49 10.44 4.38 -4.17
CA PHE A 49 9.31 5.31 -4.18
C PHE A 49 8.30 4.94 -5.27
N ALA A 50 8.76 4.80 -6.51
CA ALA A 50 7.90 4.44 -7.62
C ALA A 50 7.29 3.04 -7.44
N GLN A 51 8.04 2.09 -6.86
CA GLN A 51 7.50 0.77 -6.53
C GLN A 51 6.34 0.86 -5.54
N GLY A 52 6.47 1.66 -4.47
CA GLY A 52 5.39 1.89 -3.53
C GLY A 52 4.15 2.50 -4.20
N PHE A 53 4.35 3.54 -5.00
CA PHE A 53 3.28 4.22 -5.72
C PHE A 53 2.53 3.28 -6.69
N VAL A 54 3.27 2.57 -7.54
CA VAL A 54 2.70 1.63 -8.53
C VAL A 54 2.02 0.44 -7.84
N THR A 55 2.59 -0.05 -6.74
CA THR A 55 1.94 -1.13 -5.97
C THR A 55 0.61 -0.65 -5.39
N ALA A 56 0.53 0.59 -4.90
CA ALA A 56 -0.71 1.16 -4.41
C ALA A 56 -1.75 1.36 -5.54
N GLN A 57 -1.34 1.82 -6.73
CA GLN A 57 -2.22 1.90 -7.90
C GLN A 57 -2.93 0.56 -8.18
N ASP A 58 -2.17 -0.54 -8.11
CA ASP A 58 -2.70 -1.84 -8.51
C ASP A 58 -3.34 -2.61 -7.34
N ARG A 59 -2.95 -2.35 -6.08
CA ARG A 59 -3.19 -3.24 -4.93
C ARG A 59 -3.54 -2.55 -3.60
N LEU A 60 -3.85 -1.26 -3.58
CA LEU A 60 -4.08 -0.52 -2.31
C LEU A 60 -5.05 -1.23 -1.36
N TRP A 61 -6.19 -1.74 -1.85
CA TRP A 61 -7.14 -2.49 -1.01
C TRP A 61 -6.54 -3.76 -0.41
N HIS A 62 -5.79 -4.54 -1.18
CA HIS A 62 -5.14 -5.75 -0.68
C HIS A 62 -4.08 -5.43 0.39
N MET A 63 -3.37 -4.31 0.23
CA MET A 63 -2.40 -3.84 1.22
C MET A 63 -3.09 -3.47 2.53
N GLU A 64 -4.21 -2.75 2.47
CA GLU A 64 -5.01 -2.38 3.64
C GLU A 64 -5.58 -3.62 4.34
N TYR A 65 -6.15 -4.55 3.56
CA TYR A 65 -6.67 -5.82 4.07
C TYR A 65 -5.61 -6.58 4.87
N ASP A 66 -4.41 -6.77 4.31
CA ASP A 66 -3.33 -7.48 4.99
C ASP A 66 -2.83 -6.72 6.22
N ARG A 67 -2.74 -5.38 6.13
CA ARG A 67 -2.36 -4.53 7.27
C ARG A 67 -3.35 -4.67 8.42
N LEU A 68 -4.65 -4.46 8.18
CA LEU A 68 -5.70 -4.54 9.18
C LEU A 68 -5.78 -5.94 9.81
N ARG A 69 -5.65 -7.00 9.01
CA ARG A 69 -5.55 -8.36 9.56
C ARG A 69 -4.30 -8.57 10.40
N GLY A 70 -3.15 -8.09 9.93
CA GLY A 70 -1.87 -8.19 10.63
C GLY A 70 -1.88 -7.52 12.01
N VAL A 71 -2.54 -6.36 12.12
CA VAL A 71 -2.63 -5.59 13.38
C VAL A 71 -3.89 -5.92 14.20
N GLY A 72 -4.73 -6.84 13.74
CA GLY A 72 -5.97 -7.24 14.41
C GLY A 72 -6.98 -6.08 14.52
N ARG A 73 -7.35 -5.53 13.36
CA ARG A 73 -8.34 -4.47 13.16
C ARG A 73 -9.35 -4.82 12.06
N TRP A 74 -9.38 -6.07 11.59
CA TRP A 74 -10.22 -6.45 10.45
C TRP A 74 -11.72 -6.39 10.77
N ALA A 75 -12.11 -6.59 12.03
CA ALA A 75 -13.49 -6.43 12.48
C ALA A 75 -14.02 -5.00 12.34
N GLU A 76 -13.16 -3.99 12.19
CA GLU A 76 -13.57 -2.61 11.87
C GLU A 76 -14.24 -2.52 10.49
N VAL A 77 -13.91 -3.46 9.59
CA VAL A 77 -14.40 -3.48 8.20
C VAL A 77 -15.55 -4.48 8.02
N VAL A 78 -15.39 -5.73 8.50
CA VAL A 78 -16.36 -6.81 8.27
C VAL A 78 -17.24 -7.13 9.48
N GLY A 79 -17.10 -6.36 10.54
CA GLY A 79 -17.90 -6.46 11.75
C GLY A 79 -17.56 -7.65 12.65
N PRO A 80 -18.47 -8.03 13.56
CA PRO A 80 -18.18 -8.92 14.68
C PRO A 80 -17.65 -10.31 14.32
N SER A 81 -17.90 -10.77 13.09
CA SER A 81 -17.45 -12.08 12.59
C SER A 81 -15.92 -12.25 12.60
N ALA A 82 -15.16 -11.15 12.54
CA ALA A 82 -13.70 -11.18 12.57
C ALA A 82 -13.09 -10.96 13.97
N LEU A 83 -13.88 -10.75 15.02
CA LEU A 83 -13.37 -10.38 16.35
C LEU A 83 -12.40 -11.41 16.94
N ASP A 84 -12.66 -12.71 16.75
CA ASP A 84 -11.80 -13.74 17.30
C ASP A 84 -10.46 -13.84 16.56
N GLN A 85 -10.47 -13.57 15.25
CA GLN A 85 -9.24 -13.39 14.47
C GLN A 85 -8.46 -12.18 14.98
N ASP A 86 -9.09 -11.03 15.16
CA ASP A 86 -8.42 -9.82 15.63
C ASP A 86 -7.79 -10.01 17.02
N LYS A 87 -8.53 -10.62 17.95
CA LYS A 87 -8.00 -10.98 19.28
C LYS A 87 -6.77 -11.89 19.19
N MET A 88 -6.77 -12.84 18.26
CA MET A 88 -5.61 -13.72 18.04
C MET A 88 -4.42 -12.92 17.50
N MET A 89 -4.62 -12.10 16.47
CA MET A 89 -3.55 -11.30 15.85
C MET A 89 -2.93 -10.29 16.81
N ARG A 90 -3.74 -9.69 17.70
CA ARG A 90 -3.25 -8.81 18.77
C ARG A 90 -2.29 -9.53 19.75
N LYS A 91 -2.47 -10.84 20.00
CA LYS A 91 -1.57 -11.63 20.84
C LYS A 91 -0.19 -11.83 20.19
N PHE A 92 -0.12 -11.91 18.86
CA PHE A 92 1.16 -12.01 18.14
C PHE A 92 1.95 -10.71 18.14
N ARG A 93 1.29 -9.57 18.39
CA ARG A 93 1.93 -8.24 18.48
C ARG A 93 2.79 -7.93 17.24
N LEU A 94 2.30 -8.28 16.05
CA LEU A 94 3.08 -8.17 14.81
C LEU A 94 3.53 -6.74 14.52
N GLU A 95 2.70 -5.73 14.80
CA GLU A 95 3.09 -4.33 14.63
C GLU A 95 4.27 -3.95 15.52
N ALA A 96 4.23 -4.32 16.82
CA ALA A 96 5.33 -4.04 17.73
C ALA A 96 6.62 -4.74 17.28
N SER A 97 6.51 -5.97 16.79
CA SER A 97 7.63 -6.72 16.24
C SER A 97 8.15 -6.10 14.94
N ALA A 98 7.28 -5.65 14.03
CA ALA A 98 7.66 -4.96 12.80
C ALA A 98 8.37 -3.63 13.05
N ARG A 99 7.87 -2.84 14.02
CA ARG A 99 8.55 -1.62 14.48
C ARG A 99 9.93 -1.91 15.04
N ALA A 100 10.08 -2.96 15.85
CA ALA A 100 11.37 -3.36 16.39
C ALA A 100 12.36 -3.75 15.28
N ASP A 101 11.92 -4.55 14.31
CA ASP A 101 12.75 -4.95 13.16
C ASP A 101 13.16 -3.73 12.33
N TYR A 102 12.23 -2.80 12.05
CA TYR A 102 12.54 -1.55 11.34
C TYR A 102 13.59 -0.68 12.07
N GLN A 103 13.65 -0.72 13.40
CA GLN A 103 14.73 -0.06 14.15
C GLN A 103 16.05 -0.83 14.14
N ALA A 104 16.01 -2.15 13.90
CA ALA A 104 17.19 -3.02 13.92
C ALA A 104 17.86 -3.18 12.55
N VAL A 105 17.16 -2.92 11.44
CA VAL A 105 17.74 -2.99 10.09
C VAL A 105 18.78 -1.88 9.85
N GLY A 106 19.74 -2.15 8.96
CA GLY A 106 20.72 -1.16 8.55
C GLY A 106 20.11 0.04 7.82
N GLU A 107 20.81 1.17 7.80
CA GLU A 107 20.29 2.43 7.26
C GLU A 107 19.84 2.35 5.81
N ARG A 108 20.53 1.56 4.96
CA ARG A 108 20.12 1.39 3.56
C ARG A 108 18.72 0.78 3.49
N THR A 109 18.47 -0.32 4.20
CA THR A 109 17.16 -0.97 4.26
C THR A 109 16.11 -0.05 4.85
N LYS A 110 16.45 0.69 5.90
CA LYS A 110 15.55 1.68 6.50
C LYS A 110 15.10 2.71 5.48
N ARG A 111 16.05 3.30 4.74
CA ARG A 111 15.77 4.22 3.62
C ARG A 111 14.92 3.58 2.52
N MET A 112 15.16 2.33 2.15
CA MET A 112 14.33 1.63 1.16
C MET A 112 12.87 1.53 1.62
N MET A 113 12.65 1.18 2.90
CA MET A 113 11.32 1.07 3.49
C MET A 113 10.63 2.44 3.61
N ASP A 114 11.37 3.47 4.00
CA ASP A 114 10.87 4.85 4.07
C ASP A 114 10.42 5.32 2.67
N ARG A 115 11.27 5.16 1.66
CA ARG A 115 10.97 5.54 0.27
C ARG A 115 9.77 4.78 -0.28
N TYR A 116 9.66 3.48 0.00
CA TYR A 116 8.48 2.71 -0.39
C TYR A 116 7.20 3.26 0.24
N ALA A 117 7.21 3.55 1.55
CA ALA A 117 6.05 4.11 2.24
C ALA A 117 5.67 5.50 1.72
N GLU A 118 6.65 6.36 1.46
CA GLU A 118 6.43 7.67 0.82
C GLU A 118 5.73 7.52 -0.54
N GLY A 119 6.12 6.55 -1.36
CA GLY A 119 5.46 6.26 -2.63
C GLY A 119 4.00 5.82 -2.49
N VAL A 120 3.72 4.95 -1.52
CA VAL A 120 2.34 4.53 -1.20
C VAL A 120 1.50 5.74 -0.75
N ASN A 121 2.05 6.57 0.12
CA ASN A 121 1.38 7.78 0.62
C ASN A 121 1.15 8.81 -0.48
N ALA A 122 2.11 8.98 -1.39
CA ALA A 122 1.95 9.84 -2.55
C ALA A 122 0.76 9.39 -3.42
N PHE A 123 0.54 8.08 -3.59
CA PHE A 123 -0.66 7.60 -4.27
C PHE A 123 -1.93 7.92 -3.49
N ILE A 124 -1.96 7.64 -2.17
CA ILE A 124 -3.13 7.93 -1.31
C ILE A 124 -3.50 9.42 -1.36
N GLU A 125 -2.52 10.31 -1.40
CA GLU A 125 -2.72 11.76 -1.40
C GLU A 125 -3.13 12.33 -2.77
N THR A 126 -2.72 11.68 -3.87
CA THR A 126 -2.91 12.20 -5.23
C THR A 126 -3.97 11.45 -6.04
N CYS A 127 -4.43 10.28 -5.57
CA CYS A 127 -5.42 9.51 -6.31
C CYS A 127 -6.75 10.28 -6.42
N SER A 128 -7.24 10.41 -7.64
CA SER A 128 -8.56 11.01 -7.91
C SER A 128 -9.72 10.07 -7.61
N VAL A 129 -9.43 8.76 -7.61
CA VAL A 129 -10.39 7.68 -7.37
C VAL A 129 -9.76 6.61 -6.49
N LEU A 130 -10.53 6.12 -5.53
CA LEU A 130 -10.15 5.00 -4.66
C LEU A 130 -10.68 3.69 -5.23
N PRO A 131 -10.03 2.55 -4.92
CA PRO A 131 -10.59 1.24 -5.20
C PRO A 131 -12.02 1.11 -4.65
N VAL A 132 -12.89 0.44 -5.41
CA VAL A 132 -14.33 0.34 -5.10
C VAL A 132 -14.62 -0.28 -3.73
N GLU A 133 -13.70 -1.11 -3.24
CA GLU A 133 -13.79 -1.75 -1.94
C GLU A 133 -13.81 -0.75 -0.78
N TYR A 134 -13.12 0.40 -0.90
CA TYR A 134 -13.19 1.46 0.12
C TYR A 134 -14.60 2.05 0.22
N GLN A 135 -15.27 2.27 -0.90
CA GLN A 135 -16.65 2.74 -0.92
C GLN A 135 -17.61 1.70 -0.31
N LEU A 136 -17.41 0.42 -0.63
CA LEU A 136 -18.22 -0.67 -0.07
C LEU A 136 -18.02 -0.86 1.44
N ALA A 137 -16.78 -0.74 1.89
CA ALA A 137 -16.40 -0.89 3.29
C ALA A 137 -16.76 0.35 4.12
N GLY A 138 -16.98 1.51 3.48
CA GLY A 138 -17.26 2.77 4.18
C GLY A 138 -16.06 3.30 4.97
N ILE A 139 -14.84 3.02 4.51
CA ILE A 139 -13.59 3.47 5.13
C ILE A 139 -12.71 4.23 4.12
N SER A 140 -11.71 4.93 4.63
CA SER A 140 -10.67 5.59 3.83
C SER A 140 -9.31 4.97 4.13
N PRO A 141 -8.34 4.98 3.19
CA PRO A 141 -6.98 4.51 3.46
C PRO A 141 -6.32 5.32 4.58
N GLU A 142 -5.64 4.66 5.50
CA GLU A 142 -4.78 5.35 6.48
C GLU A 142 -3.34 5.46 5.95
N PRO A 143 -2.59 6.52 6.30
CA PRO A 143 -1.21 6.68 5.86
C PRO A 143 -0.35 5.44 6.16
N TRP A 144 0.42 5.04 5.16
CA TRP A 144 1.35 3.92 5.22
C TRP A 144 2.59 4.29 6.02
N GLN A 145 2.96 3.43 6.98
CA GLN A 145 4.18 3.58 7.77
C GLN A 145 5.30 2.69 7.18
N PRO A 146 6.59 3.05 7.37
CA PRO A 146 7.70 2.26 6.83
C PRO A 146 7.68 0.78 7.26
N TRP A 147 7.21 0.50 8.48
CA TRP A 147 7.14 -0.88 9.01
C TRP A 147 5.89 -1.66 8.57
N ASP A 148 4.90 -1.06 7.93
CA ASP A 148 3.65 -1.75 7.58
C ASP A 148 3.90 -2.88 6.57
N GLY A 149 4.90 -2.74 5.69
CA GLY A 149 5.34 -3.82 4.80
C GLY A 149 5.85 -5.05 5.55
N LEU A 150 6.48 -4.86 6.73
CA LEU A 150 6.91 -5.99 7.58
C LEU A 150 5.73 -6.65 8.30
N VAL A 151 4.67 -5.90 8.61
CA VAL A 151 3.43 -6.48 9.14
C VAL A 151 2.81 -7.41 8.08
N ILE A 152 2.71 -6.95 6.82
CA ILE A 152 2.23 -7.76 5.71
C ILE A 152 3.09 -9.02 5.52
N TYR A 153 4.42 -8.87 5.51
CA TYR A 153 5.33 -10.00 5.34
C TYR A 153 5.14 -11.09 6.41
N LYS A 154 4.77 -10.72 7.64
CA LYS A 154 4.59 -11.64 8.77
C LYS A 154 3.23 -12.34 8.82
N VAL A 155 2.24 -11.86 8.07
CA VAL A 155 0.88 -12.44 8.04
C VAL A 155 0.62 -13.31 6.81
N ARG A 156 1.56 -13.33 5.86
CA ARG A 156 1.51 -14.13 4.63
C ARG A 156 2.37 -15.39 4.70
#